data_AF-A0A933R236-F1
#
_entry.id   AF-A0A933R236-F1
#
_cell.length_a   1.000
_cell.length_b   1.000
_cell.length_c   1.000
_cell.angle_alpha   90.00
_cell.angle_beta   90.00
_cell.angle_gamma   90.00
#
_symmetry.space_group_name_H-M   'P 1'
#
loop_
_entity.id
_entity.type
_entity.pdbx_description
1 polymer ?
#
loop_
_entity_poly.entity_id
_entity_poly.type
_entity_poly.pdbx_seq_one_letter_code
_entity_poly.pdbx_strand_id
1 'polypeptide(L)'
;MSDAVWIIGALLGIAVVWFLFKAILGFSLPAEKTGNAYLRKGLEKMGIGRDIVSDECLSELVSVALNSAKIEKMTGKHFNNSFVDGLDAMADTVRLWIHSPSDVMFRPVGEEKSMYRDIFERHKIPTVPQ
;
A
#
# COMPACT_ATOMS: atom_id res chain seq x y z
N MET A 1 26.22 -25.14 39.82
CA MET A 1 25.46 -24.07 39.15
C MET A 1 24.07 -24.60 38.93
N SER A 2 23.11 -24.06 39.68
CA SER A 2 21.75 -24.58 39.79
C SER A 2 20.94 -24.30 38.52
N ASP A 3 20.15 -25.28 38.09
CA ASP A 3 19.30 -25.26 36.88
C ASP A 3 18.42 -24.00 36.75
N ALA A 4 18.12 -23.35 37.88
CA ALA A 4 17.41 -22.07 37.95
C ALA A 4 18.10 -20.94 37.16
N VAL A 5 19.44 -20.88 37.13
CA VAL A 5 20.18 -19.84 36.40
C VAL A 5 20.02 -20.01 34.89
N TRP A 6 19.98 -21.25 34.40
CA TRP A 6 19.74 -21.57 33.00
C TRP A 6 18.32 -21.23 32.55
N ILE A 7 17.32 -21.50 33.40
CA ILE A 7 15.91 -21.19 33.11
C ILE A 7 15.69 -19.67 33.05
N ILE A 8 16.25 -18.90 33.99
CA ILE A 8 16.15 -17.44 34.00
C ILE A 8 16.88 -16.83 32.80
N GLY A 9 18.07 -17.36 32.45
CA GLY A 9 18.81 -16.95 31.26
C GLY A 9 18.04 -17.23 29.96
N ALA A 10 17.38 -18.38 29.85
CA ALA A 10 16.56 -18.73 28.69
C ALA A 10 15.33 -17.84 28.55
N LEU A 11 14.66 -17.51 29.65
CA LEU A 11 13.49 -16.61 29.65
C LEU A 11 13.87 -15.17 29.25
N LEU A 12 15.00 -14.65 29.76
CA LEU A 12 15.53 -13.36 29.35
C LEU A 12 15.93 -13.35 27.86
N GLY A 13 16.55 -14.44 27.38
CA GLY A 13 16.87 -14.60 25.96
C GLY A 13 15.64 -14.54 25.06
N ILE A 14 14.55 -15.22 25.44
CA ILE A 14 13.28 -15.20 24.69
C ILE A 14 12.66 -13.79 24.68
N ALA A 15 12.69 -13.07 25.80
CA ALA A 15 12.18 -11.71 25.88
C ALA A 15 12.96 -10.74 24.98
N VAL A 16 14.29 -10.87 24.95
CA VAL A 16 15.16 -10.06 24.08
C VAL A 16 14.97 -10.42 22.61
N VAL A 17 14.89 -11.71 22.27
CA VAL A 17 14.60 -12.16 20.89
C VAL A 17 13.23 -11.67 20.44
N TRP A 18 12.21 -11.67 21.30
CA TRP A 18 10.89 -11.13 20.99
C TRP A 18 10.91 -9.62 20.76
N PHE A 19 11.68 -8.88 21.58
CA PHE A 19 11.84 -7.43 21.42
C PHE A 19 12.61 -7.08 20.14
N LEU A 20 13.67 -7.84 19.82
CA LEU A 20 14.41 -7.72 18.57
C LEU A 20 13.56 -8.10 17.37
N PHE A 21 12.72 -9.13 17.47
CA PHE A 21 11.81 -9.53 16.40
C PHE A 21 10.75 -8.45 16.14
N LYS A 22 10.20 -7.83 17.19
CA LYS A 22 9.32 -6.66 17.06
C LYS A 22 10.05 -5.44 16.50
N ALA A 23 11.31 -5.22 16.89
CA ALA A 23 12.11 -4.14 16.34
C ALA A 23 12.40 -4.37 14.84
N ILE A 24 12.73 -5.60 14.43
CA ILE A 24 12.97 -5.98 13.02
C ILE A 24 11.67 -5.88 12.21
N LEU A 25 10.52 -6.31 12.74
CA LEU A 25 9.23 -6.13 12.09
C LEU A 25 8.79 -4.66 12.04
N GLY A 26 9.14 -3.87 13.06
CA GLY A 26 8.95 -2.42 13.07
C GLY A 26 9.92 -1.66 12.15
N PHE A 27 11.01 -2.30 11.72
CA PHE A 27 12.09 -1.68 10.95
C PHE A 27 12.21 -2.22 9.50
N SER A 28 11.57 -3.33 9.13
CA SER A 28 12.05 -4.06 7.94
C SER A 28 11.01 -4.83 7.13
N LEU A 29 9.87 -4.21 6.83
CA LEU A 29 9.33 -4.33 5.47
C LEU A 29 9.16 -2.92 4.93
N PRO A 30 9.84 -2.54 3.83
CA PRO A 30 9.62 -1.25 3.21
C PRO A 30 8.12 -1.09 2.99
N ALA A 31 7.52 -0.01 3.47
CA ALA A 31 6.08 0.21 3.35
C ALA A 31 5.58 0.09 1.90
N GLU A 32 6.47 0.29 0.93
CA GLU A 32 6.27 -0.03 -0.49
C GLU A 32 6.01 -1.52 -0.76
N LYS A 33 6.83 -2.44 -0.23
CA LYS A 33 6.66 -3.89 -0.47
C LYS A 33 5.37 -4.40 0.18
N THR A 34 5.10 -3.98 1.41
CA THR A 34 3.85 -4.33 2.11
C THR A 34 2.65 -3.66 1.46
N GLY A 35 2.78 -2.42 0.99
CA GLY A 35 1.75 -1.70 0.26
C GLY A 35 1.42 -2.35 -1.08
N ASN A 36 2.41 -2.78 -1.86
CA ASN A 36 2.22 -3.47 -3.13
C ASN A 36 1.45 -4.78 -2.93
N ALA A 37 1.85 -5.58 -1.93
CA ALA A 37 1.15 -6.83 -1.61
C ALA A 37 -0.29 -6.58 -1.13
N TYR A 38 -0.50 -5.53 -0.33
CA TYR A 38 -1.81 -5.15 0.16
C TYR A 38 -2.72 -4.69 -1.00
N LEU A 39 -2.26 -3.76 -1.82
CA LEU A 39 -3.01 -3.23 -2.97
C LEU A 39 -3.32 -4.35 -3.97
N ARG A 40 -2.34 -5.23 -4.24
CA ARG A 40 -2.55 -6.41 -5.09
C ARG A 40 -3.69 -7.29 -4.58
N LYS A 41 -3.70 -7.59 -3.27
CA LYS A 41 -4.76 -8.38 -2.65
C LYS A 41 -6.11 -7.67 -2.68
N GLY A 42 -6.14 -6.35 -2.56
CA GLY A 42 -7.35 -5.53 -2.71
C GLY A 42 -7.95 -5.66 -4.12
N LEU A 43 -7.12 -5.52 -5.15
CA LEU A 43 -7.52 -5.68 -6.55
C LEU A 43 -8.01 -7.09 -6.86
N GLU A 44 -7.31 -8.13 -6.37
CA GLU A 44 -7.73 -9.53 -6.54
C GLU A 44 -9.11 -9.79 -5.92
N LYS A 45 -9.40 -9.21 -4.74
CA LYS A 45 -10.73 -9.30 -4.12
C LYS A 45 -11.83 -8.62 -4.93
N MET A 46 -11.48 -7.61 -5.73
CA MET A 46 -12.39 -6.92 -6.64
C MET A 46 -12.52 -7.64 -8.00
N GLY A 47 -11.86 -8.78 -8.18
CA GLY A 47 -11.87 -9.54 -9.44
C GLY A 47 -10.90 -9.01 -10.50
N ILE A 48 -9.99 -8.11 -10.13
CA ILE A 48 -8.99 -7.54 -11.05
C ILE A 48 -7.77 -8.45 -11.05
N GLY A 49 -7.49 -9.05 -12.20
CA GLY A 49 -6.38 -9.98 -12.40
C GLY A 49 -4.99 -9.34 -12.29
N ARG A 50 -3.97 -10.18 -12.04
CA ARG A 50 -2.57 -9.75 -11.98
C ARG A 50 -2.03 -9.21 -13.29
N ASP A 51 -2.58 -9.70 -14.39
CA ASP A 51 -2.27 -9.33 -15.77
C ASP A 51 -2.78 -7.93 -16.14
N ILE A 52 -3.77 -7.41 -15.40
CA ILE A 52 -4.39 -6.10 -15.68
C ILE A 52 -3.52 -4.95 -15.15
N VAL A 53 -2.91 -5.13 -13.97
CA VAL A 53 -2.15 -4.08 -13.29
C VAL A 53 -0.71 -4.56 -13.07
N SER A 54 0.26 -3.95 -13.75
CA SER A 54 1.68 -4.30 -13.58
C SER A 54 2.21 -3.99 -12.18
N ASP A 55 3.29 -4.66 -11.78
CA ASP A 55 3.94 -4.36 -10.50
C ASP A 55 4.54 -2.94 -10.46
N GLU A 56 4.91 -2.39 -11.62
CA GLU A 56 5.36 -1.00 -11.76
C GLU A 56 4.23 -0.01 -11.46
N CYS A 57 3.02 -0.27 -12.00
CA CYS A 57 1.84 0.53 -11.72
C CYS A 57 1.48 0.46 -10.23
N LEU A 58 1.55 -0.72 -9.61
CA LEU A 58 1.33 -0.86 -8.17
C LEU A 58 2.32 -0.02 -7.37
N SER A 59 3.61 -0.07 -7.72
CA SER A 59 4.65 0.67 -7.02
C SER A 59 4.41 2.18 -7.10
N GLU A 60 3.98 2.69 -8.26
CA GLU A 60 3.65 4.11 -8.44
C GLU A 60 2.43 4.51 -7.58
N LEU A 61 1.35 3.72 -7.60
CA LEU A 61 0.15 3.97 -6.78
C LEU A 61 0.45 3.91 -5.27
N VAL A 62 1.27 2.95 -4.84
CA VAL A 62 1.72 2.83 -3.46
C VAL A 62 2.58 4.02 -3.07
N SER A 63 3.46 4.51 -3.95
CA SER A 63 4.22 5.73 -3.70
C SER A 63 3.32 6.96 -3.54
N VAL A 64 2.24 7.07 -4.32
CA VAL A 64 1.24 8.14 -4.17
C VAL A 64 0.57 8.06 -2.80
N ALA A 65 0.10 6.87 -2.40
CA ALA A 65 -0.51 6.65 -1.09
C ALA A 65 0.47 6.93 0.06
N LEU A 66 1.73 6.51 -0.07
CA LEU A 66 2.79 6.79 0.90
C LEU A 66 3.05 8.29 1.05
N ASN A 67 3.15 9.02 -0.05
CA ASN A 67 3.40 10.45 -0.02
C ASN A 67 2.22 11.21 0.60
N SER A 68 0.98 10.83 0.27
CA SER A 68 -0.22 11.36 0.90
C SER A 68 -0.22 11.11 2.41
N ALA A 69 0.04 9.86 2.83
CA ALA A 69 0.12 9.50 4.25
C ALA A 69 1.24 10.25 5.01
N LYS A 70 2.37 10.52 4.36
CA LYS A 70 3.45 11.35 4.93
C LYS A 70 2.99 12.79 5.16
N ILE A 71 2.24 13.37 4.23
CA ILE A 71 1.68 14.73 4.36
C ILE A 71 0.64 14.74 5.49
N GLU A 72 -0.25 13.76 5.55
CA GLU A 72 -1.25 13.65 6.62
C GLU A 72 -0.63 13.43 8.01
N LYS A 73 0.50 12.72 8.08
CA LYS A 73 1.27 12.61 9.33
C LYS A 73 1.72 13.98 9.84
N MET A 74 2.09 14.90 8.94
CA MET A 74 2.47 16.27 9.33
C MET A 74 1.30 17.07 9.88
N THR A 75 0.05 16.72 9.51
CA THR A 75 -1.17 17.35 10.03
C THR A 75 -1.71 16.70 11.29
N GLY A 76 -0.98 15.72 11.87
CA GLY A 76 -1.32 15.07 13.13
C GLY A 76 -2.15 13.80 12.99
N LYS A 77 -2.42 13.32 11.77
CA LYS A 77 -3.10 12.04 11.54
C LYS A 77 -2.16 10.84 11.73
N HIS A 78 -2.73 9.67 12.02
CA HIS A 78 -1.98 8.42 12.16
C HIS A 78 -1.52 7.90 10.79
N PHE A 79 -0.21 7.95 10.54
CA PHE A 79 0.42 7.51 9.29
C PHE A 79 -0.05 6.16 8.76
N ASN A 80 -0.09 5.12 9.61
CA ASN A 80 -0.46 3.77 9.18
C ASN A 80 -1.91 3.69 8.70
N ASN A 81 -2.84 4.39 9.37
CA ASN A 81 -4.24 4.40 8.98
C ASN A 81 -4.40 5.17 7.67
N SER A 82 -3.84 6.37 7.59
CA SER A 82 -3.82 7.17 6.35
C SER A 82 -3.22 6.42 5.16
N PHE A 83 -2.20 5.61 5.41
CA PHE A 83 -1.58 4.80 4.37
C PHE A 83 -2.50 3.68 3.90
N VAL A 84 -3.08 2.90 4.82
CA VAL A 84 -4.02 1.82 4.48
C VAL A 84 -5.27 2.36 3.78
N ASP A 85 -5.87 3.43 4.30
CA ASP A 85 -7.01 4.11 3.69
C ASP A 85 -6.67 4.61 2.27
N GLY A 86 -5.46 5.16 2.10
CA GLY A 86 -4.94 5.54 0.81
C GLY A 86 -4.82 4.37 -0.17
N LEU A 87 -4.35 3.20 0.29
CA LEU A 87 -4.26 2.00 -0.55
C LEU A 87 -5.64 1.46 -0.96
N ASP A 88 -6.61 1.45 -0.05
CA ASP A 88 -7.98 1.04 -0.36
C ASP A 88 -8.60 1.99 -1.41
N ALA A 89 -8.40 3.31 -1.25
CA ALA A 89 -8.84 4.30 -2.22
C ALA A 89 -8.16 4.12 -3.59
N MET A 90 -6.88 3.72 -3.64
CA MET A 90 -6.20 3.39 -4.91
C MET A 90 -6.83 2.17 -5.58
N ALA A 91 -7.19 1.13 -4.82
CA ALA A 91 -7.84 -0.06 -5.36
C ALA A 91 -9.20 0.30 -5.99
N ASP A 92 -10.00 1.10 -5.28
CA ASP A 92 -11.29 1.60 -5.78
C ASP A 92 -11.11 2.49 -7.01
N THR A 93 -10.07 3.32 -7.04
CA THR A 93 -9.76 4.19 -8.19
C THR A 93 -9.39 3.37 -9.43
N VAL A 94 -8.59 2.31 -9.29
CA VAL A 94 -8.28 1.39 -10.40
C VAL A 94 -9.54 0.70 -10.90
N ARG A 95 -10.37 0.19 -9.98
CA ARG A 95 -11.66 -0.42 -10.33
C ARG A 95 -12.55 0.56 -11.09
N LEU A 96 -12.63 1.81 -10.63
CA LEU A 96 -13.43 2.83 -11.28
C LEU A 96 -12.86 3.19 -12.66
N TRP A 97 -11.55 3.24 -12.83
CA TRP A 97 -10.93 3.46 -14.15
C TRP A 97 -11.32 2.37 -15.15
N ILE A 98 -11.25 1.11 -14.72
CA ILE A 98 -11.59 -0.03 -15.58
C ILE A 98 -13.04 0.07 -16.07
N HIS A 99 -13.99 0.42 -15.22
CA HIS A 99 -15.42 0.43 -15.58
C HIS A 99 -15.97 1.77 -16.08
N SER A 100 -15.43 2.87 -15.58
CA SER A 100 -15.95 4.23 -15.74
C SER A 100 -14.81 5.23 -15.99
N PRO A 101 -14.02 5.10 -17.07
CA PRO A 101 -12.89 5.99 -17.36
C PRO A 101 -13.30 7.45 -17.68
N SER A 102 -14.61 7.70 -17.84
CA SER A 102 -15.22 9.02 -18.05
C SER A 102 -15.70 9.70 -16.77
N ASP A 103 -15.48 9.07 -15.60
CA ASP A 103 -15.80 9.64 -14.29
C ASP A 103 -15.13 11.01 -14.10
N VAL A 104 -15.80 11.88 -13.35
CA VAL A 104 -15.34 13.24 -13.06
C VAL A 104 -13.92 13.26 -12.50
N MET A 105 -13.53 12.26 -11.71
CA MET A 105 -12.17 12.19 -11.13
C MET A 105 -11.04 11.98 -12.16
N PHE A 106 -11.37 11.48 -13.36
CA PHE A 106 -10.42 11.26 -14.45
C PHE A 106 -10.51 12.33 -15.53
N ARG A 107 -11.43 13.28 -15.41
CA ARG A 107 -11.54 14.39 -16.36
C ARG A 107 -10.35 15.32 -16.21
N PRO A 108 -9.83 15.87 -17.32
CA PRO A 108 -8.83 16.91 -17.25
C PRO A 108 -9.41 18.16 -16.57
N VAL A 109 -8.57 18.86 -15.80
CA VAL A 109 -8.90 20.15 -15.20
C VAL A 109 -8.10 21.20 -15.97
N GLY A 110 -8.77 21.92 -16.87
CA GLY A 110 -8.08 22.79 -17.84
C GLY A 110 -7.36 21.97 -18.91
N GLU A 111 -6.06 22.25 -19.12
CA GLU A 111 -5.22 21.53 -20.09
C GLU A 111 -4.51 20.30 -19.48
N GLU A 112 -4.52 20.16 -18.15
CA GLU A 112 -3.82 19.09 -17.46
C GLU A 112 -4.71 17.85 -17.26
N LYS A 113 -4.15 16.67 -17.57
CA LYS A 113 -4.79 15.38 -17.24
C LYS A 113 -4.78 15.17 -15.73
N SER A 114 -5.82 14.52 -15.22
CA SER A 114 -5.82 13.98 -13.86
C SER A 114 -4.60 13.08 -13.65
N MET A 115 -3.90 13.22 -12.52
CA MET A 115 -2.74 12.39 -12.16
C MET A 115 -3.04 10.90 -12.31
N TYR A 116 -4.22 10.44 -11.87
CA TYR A 116 -4.60 9.03 -11.98
C TYR A 116 -4.80 8.59 -13.43
N ARG A 117 -5.42 9.44 -14.26
CA ARG A 117 -5.57 9.17 -15.70
C ARG A 117 -4.21 9.03 -16.36
N ASP A 118 -3.27 9.93 -16.05
CA ASP A 118 -1.92 9.88 -16.61
C ASP A 118 -1.17 8.59 -16.21
N ILE A 119 -1.25 8.19 -14.94
CA ILE A 119 -0.69 6.91 -14.46
C ILE A 119 -1.31 5.73 -15.22
N PHE A 120 -2.64 5.65 -15.29
CA PHE A 120 -3.32 4.51 -15.90
C PHE A 120 -3.10 4.42 -17.41
N GLU A 121 -3.06 5.54 -18.12
CA GLU A 121 -2.74 5.58 -19.55
C GLU A 121 -1.27 5.19 -19.80
N ARG A 122 -0.33 5.67 -18.98
CA ARG A 122 1.10 5.32 -19.07
C ARG A 122 1.34 3.83 -18.85
N HIS A 123 0.63 3.22 -17.89
CA HIS A 123 0.71 1.78 -17.59
C HIS A 123 -0.24 0.92 -18.43
N LYS A 124 -0.98 1.52 -19.38
CA LYS A 124 -1.89 0.83 -20.30
C LYS A 124 -2.94 -0.03 -19.59
N ILE A 125 -3.46 0.44 -18.46
CA ILE A 125 -4.52 -0.26 -17.72
C ILE A 125 -5.77 -0.30 -18.61
N PRO A 126 -6.29 -1.49 -18.95
CA PRO A 126 -7.41 -1.62 -19.86
C PRO A 126 -8.69 -1.02 -19.27
N THR A 127 -9.58 -0.59 -20.16
CA THR A 127 -10.93 -0.14 -19.81
C THR A 127 -11.93 -1.12 -20.42
N VAL A 128 -12.96 -1.45 -19.66
CA VAL A 128 -14.08 -2.30 -20.05
C VAL A 128 -15.35 -1.48 -19.80
N PRO A 129 -15.82 -0.73 -20.82
CA PRO A 129 -17.08 -0.02 -20.71
C PRO A 129 -18.20 -1.02 -20.43
N GLN A 130 -19.07 -0.72 -19.46
CA GLN A 130 -20.33 -1.45 -19.27
C GLN A 130 -21.34 -1.11 -20.37
#